data_AF-A0A7S4NN86-F1
#
_entry.id   AF-A0A7S4NN86-F1
#
_cell.length_a   1.000
_cell.length_b   1.000
_cell.length_c   1.000
_cell.angle_alpha   90.00
_cell.angle_beta   90.00
_cell.angle_gamma   90.00
#
_symmetry.space_group_name_H-M   'P 1'
#
loop_
_entity.id
_entity.type
_entity.pdbx_description
1 polymer ?
#
loop_
_entity_poly.entity_id
_entity_poly.type
_entity_poly.pdbx_seq_one_letter_code
_entity_poly.pdbx_strand_id
1 'polypeptide(L)'
;EIKHLQGKAPVPPPPFVVNHEKRTGMFEVCGRGPAGESIFVNCQLPVFESRRPSNGIPPAVVWNASIVRDDLTMDMVCSTLNEGILSLDGVSFYNSPSDCCDHSVSAHLRRRAVYQGPTFHNGMLASIMLGIPIPDTVHPHRQHARNWYNPYQGTTTKYTKYDHMPVHTINPELYEAFLLYANELGITDDLAAFIATYSEYVMNEETQLWCDDINATLDMVSDKPPSKP
;
A
#
# COMPACT_ATOMS: atom_id res chain seq x y z
N GLU A 1 20.22 -11.36 15.88
CA GLU A 1 19.66 -12.61 15.33
C GLU A 1 18.34 -12.30 14.63
N ILE A 2 18.33 -12.26 13.29
CA ILE A 2 17.07 -12.30 12.54
C ILE A 2 16.62 -13.75 12.64
N LYS A 3 15.62 -14.04 13.48
CA LYS A 3 15.00 -15.37 13.49
C LYS A 3 14.43 -15.59 12.09
N HIS A 4 14.96 -16.58 11.36
CA HIS A 4 14.37 -17.06 10.13
C HIS A 4 12.94 -17.54 10.42
N LEU A 5 11.97 -16.65 10.28
CA LEU A 5 10.58 -17.03 10.11
C LEU A 5 10.44 -17.50 8.66
N GLN A 6 10.93 -18.70 8.37
CA GLN A 6 10.48 -19.48 7.21
C GLN A 6 9.05 -19.95 7.51
N GLY A 7 8.12 -18.99 7.56
CA GLY A 7 6.70 -19.26 7.66
C GLY A 7 6.16 -19.67 6.31
N LYS A 8 5.16 -20.56 6.30
CA LYS A 8 4.33 -20.79 5.11
C LYS A 8 3.69 -19.45 4.72
N ALA A 9 3.73 -19.11 3.42
CA ALA A 9 3.10 -17.90 2.91
C ALA A 9 1.62 -17.83 3.37
N PRO A 10 1.15 -16.69 3.90
CA PRO A 10 -0.26 -16.51 4.24
C PRO A 10 -1.15 -16.76 3.02
N VAL A 11 -2.36 -17.25 3.25
CA VAL A 11 -3.33 -17.54 2.18
C VAL A 11 -4.38 -16.42 2.16
N PRO A 12 -4.65 -15.81 1.00
CA PRO A 12 -5.68 -14.77 0.91
C PRO A 12 -7.08 -15.35 1.17
N PRO A 13 -8.02 -14.56 1.72
CA PRO A 13 -9.41 -14.99 1.83
C PRO A 13 -10.02 -15.17 0.44
N PRO A 14 -10.94 -16.14 0.24
CA PRO A 14 -11.72 -16.22 -1.00
C PRO A 14 -12.51 -14.93 -1.25
N PRO A 15 -12.70 -14.50 -2.51
CA PRO A 15 -12.33 -15.16 -3.77
C PRO A 15 -10.94 -14.78 -4.29
N PHE A 16 -10.06 -14.24 -3.43
CA PHE A 16 -8.83 -13.64 -3.88
C PHE A 16 -7.68 -14.62 -4.11
N VAL A 17 -6.78 -14.24 -5.01
CA VAL A 17 -5.51 -14.91 -5.30
C VAL A 17 -4.40 -13.88 -5.24
N VAL A 18 -3.27 -14.23 -4.64
CA VAL A 18 -2.11 -13.34 -4.51
C VAL A 18 -1.07 -13.62 -5.60
N ASN A 19 -0.58 -12.56 -6.22
CA ASN A 19 0.53 -12.55 -7.17
C ASN A 19 1.65 -11.69 -6.56
N HIS A 20 2.78 -12.31 -6.23
CA HIS A 20 3.96 -11.61 -5.70
C HIS A 20 5.15 -11.86 -6.62
N GLU A 21 5.68 -10.80 -7.22
CA GLU A 21 6.94 -10.83 -7.94
C GLU A 21 8.07 -10.40 -7.00
N LYS A 22 9.00 -11.32 -6.72
CA LYS A 22 10.15 -11.04 -5.85
C LYS A 22 11.00 -9.91 -6.41
N ARG A 23 11.69 -9.16 -5.53
CA ARG A 23 12.59 -8.03 -5.82
C ARG A 23 11.88 -6.78 -6.32
N THR A 24 10.56 -6.73 -6.23
CA THR A 24 9.77 -5.55 -6.60
C THR A 24 9.32 -4.77 -5.37
N GLY A 25 9.24 -5.42 -4.21
CA GLY A 25 8.60 -4.84 -3.02
C GLY A 25 7.12 -4.56 -3.22
N MET A 26 6.47 -5.27 -4.15
CA MET A 26 5.05 -5.13 -4.47
C MET A 26 4.41 -6.50 -4.57
N PHE A 27 3.13 -6.57 -4.22
CA PHE A 27 2.28 -7.72 -4.53
C PHE A 27 0.88 -7.25 -4.91
N GLU A 28 0.22 -8.05 -5.72
CA GLU A 28 -1.15 -7.81 -6.17
C GLU A 28 -2.05 -8.93 -5.66
N VAL A 29 -3.27 -8.59 -5.27
CA VAL A 29 -4.30 -9.54 -4.86
C VAL A 29 -5.49 -9.36 -5.80
N CYS A 30 -5.78 -10.40 -6.58
CA CYS A 30 -6.78 -10.36 -7.65
C CYS A 30 -8.00 -11.18 -7.26
N GLY A 31 -9.19 -10.67 -7.55
CA GLY A 31 -10.45 -11.35 -7.28
C GLY A 31 -11.50 -11.04 -8.34
N ARG A 32 -12.65 -11.70 -8.23
CA ARG A 32 -13.86 -11.37 -8.99
C ARG A 32 -15.01 -11.08 -8.06
N GLY A 33 -15.71 -9.97 -8.34
CA GLY A 33 -16.94 -9.62 -7.66
C GLY A 33 -18.11 -10.52 -8.06
N PRO A 34 -19.19 -10.52 -7.26
CA PRO A 34 -20.36 -11.38 -7.49
C PRO A 34 -21.12 -11.04 -8.77
N ALA A 35 -21.02 -9.80 -9.28
CA ALA A 35 -21.64 -9.40 -10.55
C ALA A 35 -20.64 -9.40 -11.72
N GLY A 36 -19.46 -10.00 -11.54
CA GLY A 36 -18.45 -10.15 -12.58
C GLY A 36 -17.40 -9.05 -12.63
N GLU A 37 -17.40 -8.14 -11.65
CA GLU A 37 -16.35 -7.12 -11.50
C GLU A 37 -14.96 -7.76 -11.40
N SER A 38 -13.96 -7.14 -12.01
CA SER A 38 -12.56 -7.52 -11.77
C SER A 38 -12.00 -6.64 -10.67
N ILE A 39 -11.43 -7.26 -9.64
CA ILE A 39 -10.90 -6.55 -8.47
C ILE A 39 -9.39 -6.75 -8.42
N PHE A 40 -8.65 -5.65 -8.38
CA PHE A 40 -7.18 -5.63 -8.30
C PHE A 40 -6.77 -4.86 -7.06
N VAL A 41 -6.23 -5.56 -6.08
CA VAL A 41 -5.73 -4.95 -4.85
C VAL A 41 -4.21 -4.85 -4.94
N ASN A 42 -3.71 -3.63 -5.06
CA ASN A 42 -2.30 -3.35 -5.23
C ASN A 42 -1.70 -2.92 -3.90
N CYS A 43 -0.66 -3.64 -3.48
CA CYS A 43 0.05 -3.40 -2.25
C CYS A 43 1.52 -3.15 -2.59
N GLN A 44 2.01 -1.97 -2.24
CA GLN A 44 3.42 -1.68 -2.28
C GLN A 44 3.97 -1.84 -0.85
N LEU A 45 5.27 -2.05 -0.69
CA LEU A 45 5.87 -2.10 0.63
C LEU A 45 6.57 -0.77 0.93
N PRO A 46 6.52 -0.29 2.18
CA PRO A 46 7.35 0.83 2.58
C PRO A 46 8.81 0.40 2.54
N VAL A 47 9.53 0.83 1.49
CA VAL A 47 10.94 0.50 1.28
C VAL A 47 11.82 1.05 2.42
N PHE A 48 11.33 2.05 3.18
CA PHE A 48 12.11 2.73 4.21
C PHE A 48 11.29 3.23 5.41
N GLU A 49 10.68 2.36 6.21
CA GLU A 49 10.26 2.73 7.57
C GLU A 49 10.60 1.64 8.60
N SER A 50 11.87 1.56 8.98
CA SER A 50 12.33 0.77 10.13
C SER A 50 12.25 1.53 11.47
N ARG A 51 11.77 2.77 11.49
CA ARG A 51 11.49 3.48 12.74
C ARG A 51 10.03 3.26 13.09
N ARG A 52 9.77 2.21 13.89
CA ARG A 52 8.57 2.19 14.72
C ARG A 52 8.50 3.56 15.42
N PRO A 53 7.40 4.31 15.29
CA PRO A 53 7.26 5.53 16.05
C PRO A 53 7.48 5.22 17.54
N SER A 54 8.07 6.17 18.26
CA SER A 54 8.47 5.99 19.67
C SER A 54 7.31 5.60 20.60
N ASN A 55 6.06 5.79 20.13
CA ASN A 55 4.82 5.41 20.79
C ASN A 55 4.45 3.91 20.62
N GLY A 56 5.23 3.12 19.87
CA GLY A 56 5.03 1.68 19.69
C GLY A 56 3.89 1.28 18.75
N ILE A 57 3.25 2.25 18.08
CA ILE A 57 2.15 1.99 17.15
C ILE A 57 2.77 1.60 15.79
N PRO A 58 2.47 0.41 15.23
CA PRO A 58 2.95 0.06 13.90
C PRO A 58 2.37 1.02 12.85
N PRO A 59 3.12 1.37 11.80
CA PRO A 59 2.59 2.17 10.71
C PRO A 59 1.43 1.41 10.03
N ALA A 60 0.38 2.14 9.65
CA ALA A 60 -0.72 1.56 8.88
C ALA A 60 -0.21 1.10 7.51
N VAL A 61 -0.69 -0.05 7.04
CA VAL A 61 -0.40 -0.52 5.69
C VAL A 61 -1.42 0.11 4.75
N VAL A 62 -0.95 0.96 3.84
CA VAL A 62 -1.81 1.62 2.85
C VAL A 62 -1.71 0.88 1.53
N TRP A 63 -2.86 0.60 0.93
CA TRP A 63 -3.03 -0.16 -0.30
C TRP A 63 -4.20 0.42 -1.11
N ASN A 64 -4.37 -0.04 -2.36
CA ASN A 64 -5.52 0.38 -3.16
C ASN A 64 -6.29 -0.81 -3.73
N ALA A 65 -7.60 -0.69 -3.80
CA ALA A 65 -8.49 -1.62 -4.47
C ALA A 65 -9.08 -0.97 -5.72
N SER A 66 -8.67 -1.46 -6.88
CA SER A 66 -9.22 -1.06 -8.17
C SER A 66 -10.33 -2.04 -8.56
N ILE A 67 -11.55 -1.53 -8.65
CA ILE A 67 -12.76 -2.27 -9.03
C ILE A 67 -13.14 -1.86 -10.44
N VAL A 68 -13.04 -2.81 -11.36
CA VAL A 68 -13.30 -2.62 -12.79
C VAL A 68 -14.65 -3.24 -13.14
N ARG A 69 -15.56 -2.40 -13.63
CA ARG A 69 -16.86 -2.81 -14.15
C ARG A 69 -17.19 -2.01 -15.40
N ASP A 70 -17.38 -2.71 -16.52
CA ASP A 70 -17.65 -2.10 -17.82
C ASP A 70 -16.57 -1.07 -18.22
N ASP A 71 -16.95 0.19 -18.45
CA ASP A 71 -16.08 1.31 -18.81
C ASP A 71 -15.69 2.19 -17.60
N LEU A 72 -16.10 1.82 -16.39
CA LEU A 72 -15.80 2.55 -15.17
C LEU A 72 -14.84 1.76 -14.29
N THR A 73 -13.79 2.44 -13.82
CA THR A 73 -12.90 1.91 -12.79
C THR A 73 -12.98 2.78 -11.56
N MET A 74 -13.33 2.18 -10.43
CA MET A 74 -13.30 2.82 -9.13
C MET A 74 -12.03 2.40 -8.38
N ASP A 75 -11.22 3.35 -7.94
CA ASP A 75 -10.01 3.12 -7.15
C ASP A 75 -10.29 3.57 -5.72
N MET A 76 -10.31 2.61 -4.80
CA MET A 76 -10.43 2.87 -3.36
C MET A 76 -9.03 2.92 -2.75
N VAL A 77 -8.72 3.99 -2.02
CA VAL A 77 -7.54 4.04 -1.16
C VAL A 77 -7.93 3.48 0.19
N CYS A 78 -7.27 2.41 0.60
CA CYS A 78 -7.56 1.67 1.80
C CYS A 78 -6.36 1.67 2.74
N SER A 79 -6.63 1.67 4.04
CA SER A 79 -5.62 1.48 5.07
C SER A 79 -6.01 0.31 5.95
N THR A 80 -5.03 -0.53 6.28
CA THR A 80 -5.16 -1.50 7.38
C THR A 80 -4.72 -0.84 8.67
N LEU A 81 -5.68 -0.60 9.57
CA LEU A 81 -5.44 -0.11 10.92
C LEU A 81 -4.97 -1.25 11.84
N ASN A 82 -4.68 -0.92 13.10
CA ASN A 82 -4.30 -1.91 14.11
C ASN A 82 -5.31 -3.07 14.15
N GLU A 83 -4.80 -4.28 14.37
CA GLU A 83 -5.58 -5.53 14.45
C GLU A 83 -6.23 -5.98 13.12
N GLY A 84 -5.88 -5.36 11.98
CA GLY A 84 -6.36 -5.81 10.67
C GLY A 84 -7.67 -5.17 10.24
N ILE A 85 -8.07 -4.06 10.86
CA ILE A 85 -9.32 -3.37 10.54
C ILE A 85 -9.17 -2.55 9.25
N LEU A 86 -10.13 -2.69 8.33
CA LEU A 86 -10.22 -1.93 7.09
C LEU A 86 -10.69 -0.49 7.35
N SER A 87 -10.00 0.47 6.75
CA SER A 87 -10.42 1.86 6.66
C SER A 87 -10.37 2.32 5.21
N LEU A 88 -11.35 3.13 4.78
CA LEU A 88 -11.38 3.73 3.44
C LEU A 88 -10.99 5.22 3.51
N ASP A 89 -9.85 5.60 2.96
CA ASP A 89 -9.36 6.99 3.02
C ASP A 89 -9.88 7.88 1.88
N GLY A 90 -10.30 7.26 0.77
CA GLY A 90 -10.78 7.97 -0.41
C GLY A 90 -11.19 7.06 -1.55
N VAL A 91 -11.97 7.62 -2.47
CA VAL A 91 -12.41 6.94 -3.70
C VAL A 91 -12.22 7.87 -4.88
N SER A 92 -11.63 7.36 -5.95
CA SER A 92 -11.45 8.03 -7.24
C SER A 92 -12.09 7.21 -8.36
N PHE A 93 -12.46 7.87 -9.45
CA PHE A 93 -13.06 7.23 -10.62
C PHE A 93 -12.23 7.50 -11.87
N TYR A 94 -12.10 6.49 -12.72
CA TYR A 94 -11.37 6.52 -13.98
C TYR A 94 -12.24 5.93 -15.09
N ASN A 95 -12.11 6.47 -16.31
CA ASN A 95 -12.85 6.02 -17.49
C ASN A 95 -12.21 4.79 -18.16
N SER A 96 -11.11 4.28 -17.63
CA SER A 96 -10.47 3.08 -18.15
C SER A 96 -9.67 2.36 -17.07
N PRO A 97 -9.59 1.02 -17.12
CA PRO A 97 -8.70 0.25 -16.25
C PRO A 97 -7.23 0.65 -16.43
N SER A 98 -6.82 1.00 -17.65
CA SER A 98 -5.45 1.44 -17.93
C SER A 98 -5.08 2.73 -17.21
N ASP A 99 -6.00 3.67 -17.01
CA ASP A 99 -5.68 4.91 -16.30
C ASP A 99 -5.45 4.66 -14.80
N CYS A 100 -6.11 3.65 -14.23
CA CYS A 100 -6.00 3.27 -12.83
C CYS A 100 -4.83 2.32 -12.56
N CYS A 101 -4.77 1.21 -13.30
CA CYS A 101 -3.91 0.05 -13.00
C CYS A 101 -2.55 0.07 -13.73
N ASP A 102 -2.29 1.03 -14.62
CA ASP A 102 -0.95 1.18 -15.23
C ASP A 102 0.04 1.76 -14.21
N HIS A 103 1.07 1.00 -13.84
CA HIS A 103 2.10 1.40 -12.89
C HIS A 103 3.26 2.21 -13.50
N SER A 104 3.19 2.56 -14.79
CA SER A 104 4.20 3.39 -15.45
C SER A 104 4.24 4.81 -14.87
N VAL A 105 5.42 5.44 -14.96
CA VAL A 105 5.63 6.84 -14.56
C VAL A 105 4.67 7.78 -15.30
N SER A 106 4.44 7.53 -16.59
CA SER A 106 3.52 8.31 -17.42
C SER A 106 2.08 8.22 -16.91
N ALA A 107 1.61 7.03 -16.54
CA ALA A 107 0.27 6.86 -15.97
C ALA A 107 0.14 7.49 -14.59
N HIS A 108 1.18 7.38 -13.75
CA HIS A 108 1.23 8.08 -12.47
C HIS A 108 1.07 9.60 -12.65
N LEU A 109 1.80 10.21 -13.60
CA LEU A 109 1.67 11.64 -13.89
C LEU A 109 0.27 12.03 -14.39
N ARG A 110 -0.38 11.19 -15.21
CA ARG A 110 -1.77 11.42 -15.63
C ARG A 110 -2.73 11.38 -14.44
N ARG A 111 -2.57 10.40 -13.54
CA ARG A 111 -3.41 10.28 -12.33
C ARG A 111 -3.30 11.49 -11.40
N ARG A 112 -2.15 12.18 -11.36
CA ARG A 112 -2.00 13.44 -10.57
C ARG A 112 -2.95 14.55 -11.01
N ALA A 113 -3.34 14.56 -12.28
CA ALA A 113 -4.26 15.57 -12.82
C ALA A 113 -5.74 15.19 -12.64
N VAL A 114 -6.03 13.99 -12.13
CA VAL A 114 -7.39 13.49 -11.90
C VAL A 114 -7.85 13.87 -10.49
N TYR A 115 -9.14 14.14 -10.33
CA TYR A 115 -9.73 14.39 -9.02
C TYR A 115 -9.59 13.15 -8.11
N GLN A 116 -8.98 13.32 -6.93
CA GLN A 116 -8.67 12.23 -6.00
C GLN A 116 -9.82 11.87 -5.03
N GLY A 117 -10.98 12.50 -5.19
CA GLY A 117 -12.11 12.32 -4.27
C GLY A 117 -12.04 13.19 -3.01
N PRO A 118 -13.15 13.26 -2.25
CA PRO A 118 -13.20 13.90 -0.94
C PRO A 118 -12.44 13.08 0.12
N THR A 119 -12.34 13.62 1.33
CA THR A 119 -11.91 12.87 2.52
C THR A 119 -13.04 11.98 3.01
N PHE A 120 -12.74 10.72 3.33
CA PHE A 120 -13.75 9.76 3.76
C PHE A 120 -13.95 9.74 5.28
N HIS A 121 -12.89 9.98 6.05
CA HIS A 121 -12.94 10.14 7.49
C HIS A 121 -11.85 11.10 7.97
N ASN A 122 -12.00 11.61 9.20
CA ASN A 122 -11.04 12.53 9.83
C ASN A 122 -9.87 11.82 10.51
N GLY A 123 -9.42 10.69 9.96
CA GLY A 123 -8.38 9.83 10.57
C GLY A 123 -7.06 10.58 10.76
N MET A 124 -6.64 11.35 9.77
CA MET A 124 -5.44 12.20 9.87
C MET A 124 -5.55 13.24 11.00
N LEU A 125 -6.71 13.88 11.17
CA LEU A 125 -6.94 14.84 12.25
C LEU A 125 -6.93 14.16 13.62
N ALA A 126 -7.51 12.96 13.72
CA ALA A 126 -7.44 12.14 14.93
C ALA A 126 -5.98 11.75 15.26
N SER A 127 -5.19 11.35 14.26
CA SER A 127 -3.76 11.06 14.43
C SER A 127 -2.98 12.24 14.98
N ILE A 128 -3.23 13.46 14.48
CA ILE A 128 -2.62 14.69 15.01
C ILE A 128 -3.00 14.90 16.49
N MET A 129 -4.28 14.72 16.85
CA MET A 129 -4.74 14.84 18.24
C MET A 129 -4.07 13.82 19.16
N LEU A 130 -3.78 12.62 18.66
CA LEU A 130 -3.10 11.55 19.39
C LEU A 130 -1.56 11.71 19.42
N GLY A 131 -1.02 12.76 18.78
CA GLY A 131 0.43 12.97 18.69
C GLY A 131 1.13 11.89 17.84
N ILE A 132 0.39 11.20 16.97
CA ILE A 132 0.98 10.26 16.00
C ILE A 132 1.71 11.11 14.95
N PRO A 133 3.01 10.87 14.70
CA PRO A 133 3.76 11.63 13.72
C PRO A 133 3.12 11.52 12.33
N ILE A 134 2.84 12.66 11.72
CA ILE A 134 2.48 12.76 10.31
C ILE A 134 3.72 13.17 9.49
N PRO A 135 3.77 12.86 8.18
CA PRO A 135 4.88 13.28 7.33
C PRO A 135 5.15 14.80 7.42
N ASP A 136 6.42 15.20 7.47
CA ASP A 136 6.85 16.61 7.59
C ASP A 136 6.55 17.44 6.32
N THR A 137 5.34 17.99 6.21
CA THR A 137 4.90 18.71 5.01
C THR A 137 5.47 20.13 4.90
N VAL A 138 6.22 20.63 5.89
CA VAL A 138 6.68 22.03 5.95
C VAL A 138 7.76 22.31 4.90
N HIS A 139 8.53 21.30 4.50
CA HIS A 139 9.59 21.44 3.51
C HIS A 139 9.47 20.37 2.42
N PRO A 140 8.56 20.54 1.44
CA PRO A 140 8.31 19.54 0.40
C PRO A 140 9.58 19.20 -0.39
N HIS A 141 10.47 20.18 -0.64
CA HIS A 141 11.75 19.92 -1.30
C HIS A 141 12.70 19.02 -0.48
N ARG A 142 12.67 19.10 0.86
CA ARG A 142 13.49 18.23 1.73
C ARG A 142 12.94 16.81 1.74
N GLN A 143 11.62 16.66 1.81
CA GLN A 143 11.00 15.36 1.65
C GLN A 143 11.33 14.75 0.28
N HIS A 144 11.23 15.53 -0.78
CA HIS A 144 11.51 15.09 -2.14
C HIS A 144 12.96 14.62 -2.32
N ALA A 145 13.93 15.28 -1.69
CA ALA A 145 15.33 14.86 -1.71
C ALA A 145 15.59 13.58 -0.92
N ARG A 146 14.89 13.36 0.20
CA ARG A 146 15.02 12.16 1.05
C ARG A 146 14.29 10.95 0.46
N ASN A 147 13.15 11.20 -0.17
CA ASN A 147 12.15 10.21 -0.52
C ASN A 147 11.86 10.21 -2.02
N TRP A 148 12.84 10.54 -2.85
CA TRP A 148 12.67 10.53 -4.31
C TRP A 148 12.20 9.12 -4.74
N TYR A 149 10.95 9.03 -5.22
CA TYR A 149 10.23 7.77 -5.48
C TYR A 149 9.92 6.87 -4.26
N ASN A 150 9.73 7.43 -3.06
CA ASN A 150 9.08 6.68 -1.97
C ASN A 150 7.55 6.70 -2.21
N PRO A 151 6.92 5.53 -2.40
CA PRO A 151 5.49 5.44 -2.65
C PRO A 151 4.62 5.83 -1.45
N TYR A 152 5.18 5.98 -0.24
CA TYR A 152 4.41 6.25 0.99
C TYR A 152 4.47 7.68 1.49
N GLN A 153 5.27 8.56 0.89
CA GLN A 153 5.51 9.88 1.48
C GLN A 153 5.43 11.02 0.46
N GLY A 154 4.69 12.05 0.86
CA GLY A 154 4.78 13.39 0.33
C GLY A 154 3.93 13.67 -0.91
N THR A 155 4.23 14.80 -1.55
CA THR A 155 3.59 15.32 -2.78
C THR A 155 3.64 14.40 -4.03
N THR A 156 4.25 13.22 -3.92
CA THR A 156 4.49 12.29 -5.04
C THR A 156 3.66 11.00 -4.95
N THR A 157 2.86 10.81 -3.90
CA THR A 157 2.03 9.60 -3.77
C THR A 157 0.54 9.87 -3.83
N LYS A 158 -0.20 8.96 -4.49
CA LYS A 158 -1.65 8.98 -4.51
C LYS A 158 -2.26 8.68 -3.13
N TYR A 159 -1.55 7.91 -2.30
CA TYR A 159 -2.04 7.48 -0.98
C TYR A 159 -2.23 8.65 -0.02
N THR A 160 -1.39 9.69 -0.12
CA THR A 160 -1.56 10.95 0.64
C THR A 160 -2.32 12.01 -0.13
N LYS A 161 -2.94 11.64 -1.27
CA LYS A 161 -3.55 12.58 -2.23
C LYS A 161 -2.57 13.69 -2.64
N TYR A 162 -1.30 13.34 -2.81
CA TYR A 162 -0.20 14.27 -3.12
C TYR A 162 -0.06 15.40 -2.10
N ASP A 163 -0.28 15.10 -0.82
CA ASP A 163 -0.36 16.02 0.33
C ASP A 163 -1.45 17.10 0.22
N HIS A 164 -2.38 16.95 -0.72
CA HIS A 164 -3.55 17.80 -0.79
C HIS A 164 -4.63 17.29 0.16
N MET A 165 -5.05 18.12 1.11
CA MET A 165 -6.21 17.85 1.96
C MET A 165 -7.48 18.34 1.23
N PRO A 166 -8.38 17.44 0.79
CA PRO A 166 -9.61 17.84 0.12
C PRO A 166 -10.46 18.78 0.97
N VAL A 167 -11.17 19.69 0.31
CA VAL A 167 -12.09 20.65 0.97
C VAL A 167 -13.26 19.94 1.64
N HIS A 168 -13.76 18.87 1.02
CA HIS A 168 -14.94 18.16 1.48
C HIS A 168 -14.55 16.89 2.24
N THR A 169 -15.21 16.66 3.37
CA THR A 169 -15.28 15.36 4.03
C THR A 169 -16.69 14.83 3.85
N ILE A 170 -16.84 13.57 3.43
CA ILE A 170 -18.18 12.99 3.23
C ILE A 170 -18.91 12.82 4.55
N ASN A 171 -20.24 12.69 4.49
CA ASN A 171 -21.01 12.33 5.67
C ASN A 171 -20.79 10.84 6.03
N PRO A 172 -20.95 10.48 7.32
CA PRO A 172 -20.76 9.09 7.76
C PRO A 172 -21.66 8.07 7.06
N GLU A 173 -22.90 8.45 6.72
CA GLU A 173 -23.83 7.54 6.03
C GLU A 173 -23.32 7.09 4.65
N LEU A 174 -22.69 8.01 3.90
CA LEU A 174 -22.07 7.66 2.62
C LEU A 174 -20.81 6.81 2.81
N TYR A 175 -20.03 7.09 3.85
CA TYR A 175 -18.87 6.26 4.22
C TYR A 175 -19.29 4.80 4.47
N GLU A 176 -20.32 4.60 5.29
CA GLU A 176 -20.88 3.27 5.57
C GLU A 176 -21.40 2.58 4.31
N ALA A 177 -22.05 3.32 3.39
CA ALA A 177 -22.50 2.76 2.13
C ALA A 177 -21.34 2.24 1.26
N PHE A 178 -20.22 2.96 1.21
CA PHE A 178 -19.02 2.50 0.49
C PHE A 178 -18.36 1.29 1.17
N LEU A 179 -18.33 1.25 2.51
CA LEU A 179 -17.84 0.08 3.24
C LEU A 179 -18.71 -1.15 2.99
N LEU A 180 -20.04 -1.01 3.01
CA LEU A 180 -20.95 -2.10 2.69
C LEU A 180 -20.71 -2.61 1.26
N TYR A 181 -20.56 -1.71 0.29
CA TYR A 181 -20.23 -2.08 -1.08
C TYR A 181 -18.87 -2.81 -1.19
N ALA A 182 -17.84 -2.33 -0.50
CA ALA A 182 -16.53 -2.98 -0.44
C ALA A 182 -16.64 -4.40 0.16
N ASN A 183 -17.40 -4.55 1.25
CA ASN A 183 -17.62 -5.84 1.90
C ASN A 183 -18.35 -6.83 0.99
N GLU A 184 -19.34 -6.40 0.21
CA GLU A 184 -20.04 -7.24 -0.79
C GLU A 184 -19.08 -7.78 -1.87
N LEU A 185 -17.99 -7.07 -2.16
CA LEU A 185 -16.94 -7.48 -3.08
C LEU A 185 -15.85 -8.35 -2.43
N GLY A 186 -15.97 -8.63 -1.13
CA GLY A 186 -14.95 -9.35 -0.35
C GLY A 186 -13.79 -8.49 0.14
N ILE A 187 -13.85 -7.17 -0.06
CA ILE A 187 -12.87 -6.21 0.47
C ILE A 187 -13.27 -5.93 1.93
N THR A 188 -12.86 -6.83 2.83
CA THR A 188 -13.26 -6.87 4.24
C THR A 188 -12.06 -6.71 5.19
N ASP A 189 -12.34 -6.69 6.50
CA ASP A 189 -11.31 -6.78 7.55
C ASP A 189 -10.43 -8.03 7.40
N ASP A 190 -10.98 -9.17 6.97
CA ASP A 190 -10.19 -10.39 6.74
C ASP A 190 -9.14 -10.18 5.63
N LEU A 191 -9.52 -9.47 4.56
CA LEU A 191 -8.58 -9.10 3.50
C LEU A 191 -7.55 -8.09 3.99
N ALA A 192 -7.97 -7.09 4.77
CA ALA A 192 -7.06 -6.10 5.36
C ALA A 192 -6.03 -6.75 6.32
N ALA A 193 -6.47 -7.69 7.17
CA ALA A 193 -5.62 -8.48 8.04
C ALA A 193 -4.65 -9.38 7.25
N PHE A 194 -5.12 -10.00 6.17
CA PHE A 194 -4.26 -10.73 5.25
C PHE A 194 -3.19 -9.81 4.65
N ILE A 195 -3.56 -8.63 4.15
CA ILE A 195 -2.62 -7.67 3.54
C ILE A 195 -1.54 -7.24 4.53
N ALA A 196 -1.89 -6.96 5.79
CA ALA A 196 -0.90 -6.63 6.81
C ALA A 196 0.08 -7.79 7.04
N THR A 197 -0.44 -9.00 7.25
CA THR A 197 0.38 -10.20 7.50
C THR A 197 1.26 -10.55 6.29
N TYR A 198 0.71 -10.46 5.08
CA TYR A 198 1.42 -10.75 3.85
C TYR A 198 2.47 -9.68 3.55
N SER A 199 2.22 -8.41 3.89
CA SER A 199 3.20 -7.34 3.77
C SER A 199 4.43 -7.60 4.65
N GLU A 200 4.23 -8.03 5.91
CA GLU A 200 5.34 -8.43 6.79
C GLU A 200 6.11 -9.64 6.23
N TYR A 201 5.40 -10.63 5.71
CA TYR A 201 6.00 -11.79 5.05
C TYR A 201 6.89 -11.37 3.87
N VAL A 202 6.36 -10.55 2.94
CA VAL A 202 7.10 -10.08 1.77
C VAL A 202 8.30 -9.22 2.20
N MET A 203 8.14 -8.31 3.18
CA MET A 203 9.26 -7.51 3.70
C MET A 203 10.40 -8.38 4.20
N ASN A 204 10.10 -9.44 4.96
CA ASN A 204 11.12 -10.35 5.47
C ASN A 204 11.81 -11.12 4.34
N GLU A 205 11.04 -11.59 3.36
CA GLU A 205 11.57 -12.32 2.20
C GLU A 205 12.48 -11.42 1.34
N GLU A 206 12.01 -10.22 0.99
CA GLU A 206 12.77 -9.23 0.20
C GLU A 206 14.04 -8.77 0.94
N THR A 207 13.96 -8.58 2.27
CA THR A 207 15.13 -8.23 3.09
C THR A 207 16.18 -9.34 3.07
N GLN A 208 15.76 -10.60 3.13
CA GLN A 208 16.68 -11.73 3.07
C GLN A 208 17.35 -11.79 1.70
N LEU A 209 16.58 -11.68 0.61
CA LEU A 209 17.11 -11.68 -0.76
C LEU A 209 18.12 -10.55 -0.97
N TRP A 210 17.80 -9.35 -0.46
CA TRP A 210 18.72 -8.22 -0.51
C TRP A 210 20.02 -8.49 0.27
N CYS A 211 19.93 -9.05 1.47
CA CYS A 211 21.12 -9.44 2.25
C CYS A 211 21.99 -10.46 1.49
N ASP A 212 21.36 -11.45 0.87
CA ASP A 212 22.05 -12.49 0.10
C ASP A 212 22.79 -11.89 -1.11
N ASP A 213 22.16 -10.98 -1.84
CA ASP A 213 22.78 -10.27 -2.97
C ASP A 213 23.98 -9.41 -2.55
N ILE A 214 23.84 -8.69 -1.43
CA ILE A 214 24.92 -7.85 -0.88
C ILE A 214 26.09 -8.73 -0.45
N ASN A 215 25.84 -9.84 0.25
CA ASN A 215 26.88 -10.77 0.65
C ASN A 215 27.60 -11.37 -0.57
N ALA A 216 26.86 -11.80 -1.59
CA ALA A 216 27.44 -12.29 -2.84
C ALA A 216 28.31 -11.23 -3.51
N THR A 217 27.86 -9.97 -3.53
CA THR A 217 28.63 -8.85 -4.08
C THR A 217 29.92 -8.60 -3.28
N LEU A 218 29.84 -8.63 -1.95
CA LEU A 218 31.00 -8.46 -1.07
C LEU A 218 32.01 -9.58 -1.26
N ASP A 219 31.56 -10.83 -1.38
CA ASP A 219 32.44 -11.98 -1.61
C ASP A 219 33.17 -11.88 -2.95
N MET A 220 32.50 -11.39 -4.01
CA MET A 220 33.12 -11.13 -5.32
C MET A 220 34.21 -10.06 -5.26
N VAL A 221 34.04 -9.02 -4.43
CA VAL A 221 34.99 -7.90 -4.31
C VAL A 221 36.13 -8.21 -3.32
N SER A 222 35.95 -9.19 -2.44
CA SER A 222 36.87 -9.45 -1.32
C SER A 222 38.16 -10.20 -1.69
N ASP A 223 38.40 -10.60 -2.95
CA ASP A 223 39.60 -11.35 -3.39
C ASP A 223 39.94 -12.56 -2.48
N LYS A 224 38.95 -13.09 -1.75
CA LYS A 224 39.15 -14.27 -0.92
C LYS A 224 39.24 -15.46 -1.85
N PRO A 225 40.35 -16.22 -1.87
CA PRO A 225 40.40 -17.47 -2.61
C PRO A 225 39.25 -18.36 -2.11
N PRO A 226 38.53 -19.06 -3.01
CA PRO A 226 37.40 -19.88 -2.61
C PRO A 226 37.86 -20.84 -1.50
N SER A 227 37.20 -20.77 -0.34
CA SER A 227 37.45 -21.71 0.74
C SER A 227 37.15 -23.11 0.20
N LYS A 228 38.19 -23.96 0.16
CA LYS A 228 38.13 -25.32 -0.38
C LYS A 228 36.99 -26.14 0.25
N PRO A 229 36.42 -27.09 -0.51
CA PRO A 229 35.33 -27.96 -0.07
C PRO A 229 35.70 -28.85 1.12
#